data_AF-A0A1T5BES2-F1
#
_entry.id   AF-A0A1T5BES2-F1
#
_cell.length_a   1.000
_cell.length_b   1.000
_cell.length_c   1.000
_cell.angle_alpha   90.00
_cell.angle_beta   90.00
_cell.angle_gamma   90.00
#
_symmetry.space_group_name_H-M   'P 1'
#
loop_
_entity.id
_entity.type
_entity.pdbx_description
1 polymer ?
#
loop_
_entity_poly.entity_id
_entity_poly.type
_entity_poly.pdbx_seq_one_letter_code
_entity_poly.pdbx_strand_id
1 'polypeptide(L)'
;MNYSHFINVTKKVYQLACNRQTSNSVEAIQQLENYMYQLTFDEIKFIQTIMYLGRDTTDEERLKYSNRELFESQKRYLERKSWSKRELEADHIIAKTPLDEYLQKGLEIVKNLDTQLSCDNNNLNIENEQTHVKNQKEANFMSQYYKIEVVSARFVNSYLEKGWVLIDTTRELSSYGEISVSYHMGYPINSYIADLKGIIDKYEELELFEELKKRLCEKEGLDPQGLREESFYLGNHPKNETVNFLNNYVNVLKNKNGNYIYVDPSSEKKEESNIKETAVTVDEDDLPF
;
A
#
# COMPACT_ATOMS: atom_id res chain seq x y z
N MET A 1 -1.48 -8.39 -17.32
CA MET A 1 -2.37 -7.28 -16.88
C MET A 1 -3.59 -7.30 -17.80
N ASN A 2 -4.80 -7.45 -17.25
CA ASN A 2 -6.03 -7.50 -18.07
C ASN A 2 -6.41 -6.06 -18.50
N TYR A 3 -5.85 -5.58 -19.62
CA TYR A 3 -6.05 -4.20 -20.09
C TYR A 3 -7.53 -3.83 -20.25
N SER A 4 -8.37 -4.75 -20.71
CA SER A 4 -9.80 -4.51 -20.85
C SER A 4 -10.46 -4.14 -19.52
N HIS A 5 -10.09 -4.83 -18.43
CA HIS A 5 -10.55 -4.51 -17.07
C HIS A 5 -10.16 -3.09 -16.66
N PHE A 6 -8.89 -2.73 -16.77
CA PHE A 6 -8.39 -1.41 -16.40
C PHE A 6 -9.03 -0.29 -17.23
N ILE A 7 -9.24 -0.50 -18.53
CA ILE A 7 -9.93 0.46 -19.41
C ILE A 7 -11.38 0.65 -18.98
N ASN A 8 -12.09 -0.42 -18.62
CA ASN A 8 -13.48 -0.32 -18.16
C ASN A 8 -13.59 0.40 -16.81
N VAL A 9 -12.65 0.12 -15.89
CA VAL A 9 -12.55 0.85 -14.62
C VAL A 9 -12.31 2.34 -14.86
N THR A 10 -11.36 2.71 -15.72
CA THR A 10 -11.08 4.12 -16.07
C THR A 10 -12.27 4.80 -16.74
N LYS A 11 -13.00 4.11 -17.63
CA LYS A 11 -14.25 4.63 -18.23
C LYS A 11 -15.31 4.91 -17.17
N LYS A 12 -15.42 4.07 -16.13
CA LYS A 12 -16.35 4.30 -15.02
C LYS A 12 -15.96 5.53 -14.21
N VAL A 13 -14.67 5.73 -13.93
CA VAL A 13 -14.16 6.95 -13.27
C VAL A 13 -14.44 8.19 -14.11
N TYR A 14 -14.22 8.13 -15.42
CA TYR A 14 -14.55 9.21 -16.35
C TYR A 14 -16.03 9.60 -16.27
N GLN A 15 -16.95 8.62 -16.31
CA GLN A 15 -18.39 8.89 -16.18
C GLN A 15 -18.75 9.57 -14.85
N LEU A 16 -18.17 9.12 -13.74
CA LEU A 16 -18.38 9.72 -12.42
C LEU A 16 -17.80 11.15 -12.35
N ALA A 17 -16.64 11.38 -12.98
CA ALA A 17 -16.04 12.71 -13.09
C ALA A 17 -16.90 13.67 -13.92
N CYS A 18 -17.48 13.24 -15.05
CA CYS A 18 -18.43 14.03 -15.83
C CYS A 18 -19.68 14.39 -15.00
N ASN A 19 -20.23 13.42 -14.25
CA ASN A 19 -21.39 13.65 -13.39
C ASN A 19 -21.07 14.68 -12.30
N ARG A 20 -19.89 14.59 -11.68
CA ARG A 20 -19.42 15.58 -10.71
C ARG A 20 -19.34 16.98 -11.31
N GLN A 21 -18.75 17.11 -12.50
CA GLN A 21 -18.57 18.39 -13.17
C GLN A 21 -19.90 19.04 -13.58
N THR A 22 -20.87 18.23 -14.04
CA THR A 22 -22.17 18.70 -14.54
C THR A 22 -23.18 18.99 -13.43
N SER A 23 -23.25 18.14 -12.42
CA SER A 23 -24.24 18.28 -11.33
C SER A 23 -23.74 19.13 -10.17
N ASN A 24 -22.42 19.18 -9.94
CA ASN A 24 -21.78 19.78 -8.77
C ASN A 24 -22.46 19.41 -7.43
N SER A 25 -23.10 18.24 -7.36
CA SER A 25 -23.83 17.81 -6.17
C SER A 25 -22.90 17.07 -5.20
N VAL A 26 -23.17 17.20 -3.90
CA VAL A 26 -22.46 16.46 -2.85
C VAL A 26 -22.52 14.95 -3.11
N GLU A 27 -23.66 14.46 -3.60
CA GLU A 27 -23.86 13.05 -3.94
C GLU A 27 -22.93 12.61 -5.07
N ALA A 28 -22.76 13.41 -6.13
CA ALA A 28 -21.87 13.06 -7.23
C ALA A 28 -20.39 13.02 -6.81
N ILE A 29 -19.98 13.92 -5.91
CA ILE A 29 -18.64 13.91 -5.30
C ILE A 29 -18.44 12.62 -4.50
N GLN A 30 -19.38 12.29 -3.60
CA GLN A 30 -19.31 11.09 -2.77
C GLN A 30 -19.31 9.80 -3.59
N GLN A 31 -20.09 9.74 -4.69
CA GLN A 31 -20.09 8.58 -5.57
C GLN A 31 -18.72 8.34 -6.22
N LEU A 32 -18.03 9.40 -6.66
CA LEU A 32 -16.68 9.31 -7.19
C LEU A 32 -15.69 8.85 -6.11
N GLU A 33 -15.70 9.50 -4.95
CA GLU A 33 -14.80 9.18 -3.82
C GLU A 33 -14.97 7.72 -3.38
N ASN A 34 -16.22 7.29 -3.11
CA ASN A 34 -16.52 5.93 -2.69
C ASN A 34 -16.04 4.89 -3.70
N TYR A 35 -16.24 5.16 -4.99
CA TYR A 35 -15.77 4.25 -6.04
C TYR A 35 -14.24 4.19 -6.08
N MET A 36 -13.56 5.35 -6.05
CA MET A 36 -12.10 5.42 -6.07
C MET A 36 -11.45 4.70 -4.88
N TYR A 37 -12.02 4.82 -3.67
CA TYR A 37 -11.49 4.14 -2.49
C TYR A 37 -11.73 2.62 -2.47
N GLN A 38 -12.55 2.07 -3.37
CA GLN A 38 -12.71 0.62 -3.54
C GLN A 38 -11.71 0.01 -4.54
N LEU A 39 -11.03 0.85 -5.34
CA LEU A 39 -10.11 0.37 -6.36
C LEU A 39 -8.79 -0.15 -5.76
N THR A 40 -8.22 -1.16 -6.40
CA THR A 40 -6.88 -1.66 -6.11
C THR A 40 -5.81 -0.62 -6.46
N PHE A 41 -4.61 -0.79 -5.91
CA PHE A 41 -3.54 0.16 -6.17
C PHE A 41 -3.10 0.19 -7.64
N ASP A 42 -3.09 -0.96 -8.31
CA ASP A 42 -2.75 -1.03 -9.73
C ASP A 42 -3.79 -0.30 -10.60
N GLU A 43 -5.07 -0.32 -10.21
CA GLU A 43 -6.12 0.42 -10.92
C GLU A 43 -5.92 1.93 -10.77
N ILE A 44 -5.60 2.38 -9.56
CA ILE A 44 -5.28 3.79 -9.29
C ILE A 44 -4.07 4.25 -10.13
N LYS A 45 -2.98 3.48 -10.15
CA LYS A 45 -1.79 3.79 -10.95
C LYS A 45 -2.11 3.85 -12.44
N PHE A 46 -2.95 2.93 -12.92
CA PHE A 46 -3.37 2.92 -14.32
C PHE A 46 -4.22 4.15 -14.65
N ILE A 47 -5.22 4.50 -13.84
CA ILE A 47 -6.04 5.70 -14.02
C ILE A 47 -5.17 6.95 -14.03
N GLN A 48 -4.22 7.06 -13.09
CA GLN A 48 -3.28 8.17 -13.01
C GLN A 48 -2.42 8.27 -14.29
N THR A 49 -1.98 7.14 -14.83
CA THR A 49 -1.23 7.09 -16.10
C THR A 49 -2.07 7.64 -17.25
N ILE A 50 -3.33 7.22 -17.38
CA ILE A 50 -4.26 7.72 -18.41
C ILE A 50 -4.54 9.21 -18.23
N MET A 51 -4.75 9.66 -16.99
CA MET A 51 -5.00 11.06 -16.65
C MET A 51 -3.81 11.95 -17.05
N TYR A 52 -2.59 11.60 -16.66
CA TYR A 52 -1.41 12.36 -17.04
C TYR A 52 -1.13 12.28 -18.54
N LEU A 53 -1.41 11.14 -19.18
CA LEU A 53 -1.32 11.00 -20.63
C LEU A 53 -2.23 12.03 -21.33
N GLY A 54 -3.49 12.14 -20.93
CA GLY A 54 -4.41 13.14 -21.51
C GLY A 54 -4.13 14.59 -21.14
N ARG A 55 -3.40 14.83 -20.05
CA ARG A 55 -3.02 16.18 -19.59
C ARG A 55 -1.74 16.68 -20.24
N ASP A 56 -0.72 15.83 -20.29
CA ASP A 56 0.66 16.22 -20.63
C ASP A 56 0.98 15.99 -22.11
N THR A 57 0.20 15.17 -22.82
CA THR A 57 0.44 14.90 -24.26
C THR A 57 -0.05 16.06 -25.13
N THR A 58 0.87 16.63 -25.90
CA THR A 58 0.62 17.67 -26.89
C THR A 58 0.27 17.11 -28.27
N ASP A 59 -0.36 17.91 -29.13
CA ASP A 59 -0.66 17.49 -30.51
C ASP A 59 0.61 17.20 -31.33
N GLU A 60 1.70 17.92 -31.08
CA GLU A 60 3.01 17.66 -31.70
C GLU A 60 3.55 16.28 -31.32
N GLU A 61 3.44 15.89 -30.05
CA GLU A 61 3.85 14.57 -29.58
C GLU A 61 2.98 13.46 -30.17
N ARG A 62 1.68 13.69 -30.34
CA ARG A 62 0.76 12.73 -30.99
C ARG A 62 1.08 12.48 -32.45
N LEU A 63 1.68 13.46 -33.14
CA LEU A 63 2.16 13.29 -34.51
C LEU A 63 3.50 12.57 -34.58
N LYS A 64 4.31 12.66 -33.51
CA LYS A 64 5.67 12.15 -33.46
C LYS A 64 5.80 10.72 -32.93
N TYR A 65 4.99 10.37 -31.92
CA TYR A 65 5.11 9.10 -31.20
C TYR A 65 3.87 8.25 -31.39
N SER A 66 4.05 6.93 -31.39
CA SER A 66 2.92 6.01 -31.35
C SER A 66 2.20 6.09 -29.99
N ASN A 67 0.90 5.77 -29.97
CA ASN A 67 0.12 5.76 -28.73
C ASN A 67 0.73 4.81 -27.68
N ARG A 68 1.39 3.72 -28.12
CA ARG A 68 2.11 2.80 -27.24
C ARG A 68 3.30 3.46 -26.57
N GLU A 69 4.12 4.17 -27.34
CA GLU A 69 5.29 4.86 -26.82
C GLU A 69 4.91 5.97 -25.83
N LEU A 70 3.84 6.72 -26.12
CA LEU A 70 3.30 7.74 -25.22
C LEU A 70 2.80 7.12 -23.90
N PHE A 71 2.08 6.00 -23.97
CA PHE A 71 1.62 5.31 -22.77
C PHE A 71 2.79 4.78 -21.93
N GLU A 72 3.76 4.09 -22.57
CA GLU A 72 4.92 3.52 -21.88
C GLU A 72 5.88 4.59 -21.36
N SER A 73 5.98 5.75 -22.00
CA SER A 73 6.78 6.87 -21.49
C SER A 73 6.14 7.44 -20.21
N GLN A 74 4.82 7.62 -20.21
CA GLN A 74 4.10 8.14 -19.04
C GLN A 74 4.11 7.18 -17.86
N LYS A 75 3.93 5.88 -18.13
CA LYS A 75 4.03 4.84 -17.11
C LYS A 75 5.41 4.83 -16.45
N ARG A 76 6.49 4.82 -17.26
CA ARG A 76 7.88 4.90 -16.76
C ARG A 76 8.19 6.18 -16.01
N TYR A 77 7.58 7.30 -16.40
CA TYR A 77 7.72 8.55 -15.65
C TYR A 77 7.12 8.43 -14.25
N LEU A 78 5.92 7.87 -14.11
CA LEU A 78 5.26 7.72 -12.82
C LEU A 78 5.93 6.66 -11.94
N GLU A 79 6.41 5.55 -12.52
CA GLU A 79 7.18 4.53 -11.79
C GLU A 79 8.46 5.10 -11.16
N ARG A 80 9.11 6.08 -11.80
CA ARG A 80 10.27 6.77 -11.23
C ARG A 80 9.94 7.74 -10.10
N LYS A 81 8.68 8.18 -9.97
CA LYS A 81 8.29 9.22 -9.03
C LYS A 81 8.00 8.72 -7.60
N SER A 82 8.22 7.44 -7.34
CA SER A 82 7.85 6.72 -6.10
C SER A 82 6.37 6.89 -5.75
N TRP A 83 5.62 5.81 -5.90
CA TRP A 83 4.20 5.81 -5.52
C TRP A 83 4.06 5.87 -4.00
N SER A 84 3.13 6.70 -3.52
CA SER A 84 2.85 6.81 -2.08
C SER A 84 1.82 5.76 -1.62
N LYS A 85 0.88 6.13 -0.76
CA LYS A 85 -0.23 5.26 -0.34
C LYS A 85 -1.34 5.32 -1.38
N ARG A 86 -2.04 4.20 -1.58
CA ARG A 86 -3.16 4.08 -2.53
C ARG A 86 -4.21 5.17 -2.33
N GLU A 87 -4.58 5.44 -1.08
CA GLU A 87 -5.58 6.44 -0.70
C GLU A 87 -5.12 7.85 -1.08
N LEU A 88 -3.85 8.18 -0.84
CA LEU A 88 -3.29 9.48 -1.21
C LEU A 88 -3.25 9.68 -2.73
N GLU A 89 -2.92 8.63 -3.48
CA GLU A 89 -2.96 8.71 -4.95
C GLU A 89 -4.41 8.81 -5.46
N ALA A 90 -5.38 8.15 -4.82
CA ALA A 90 -6.79 8.34 -5.13
C ALA A 90 -7.23 9.79 -4.90
N ASP A 91 -6.87 10.37 -3.76
CA ASP A 91 -7.13 11.78 -3.43
C ASP A 91 -6.50 12.72 -4.45
N HIS A 92 -5.26 12.44 -4.87
CA HIS A 92 -4.57 13.22 -5.90
C HIS A 92 -5.31 13.23 -7.24
N ILE A 93 -5.89 12.09 -7.64
CA ILE A 93 -6.69 11.98 -8.87
C ILE A 93 -8.00 12.75 -8.71
N ILE A 94 -8.73 12.51 -7.61
CA ILE A 94 -10.02 13.17 -7.33
C ILE A 94 -9.86 14.69 -7.31
N ALA A 95 -8.81 15.20 -6.69
CA ALA A 95 -8.55 16.64 -6.60
C ALA A 95 -8.18 17.30 -7.95
N LYS A 96 -7.94 16.55 -9.03
CA LYS A 96 -7.65 17.15 -10.34
C LYS A 96 -8.88 17.80 -10.95
N THR A 97 -8.63 18.96 -11.57
CA THR A 97 -9.62 19.71 -12.35
C THR A 97 -8.92 20.26 -13.60
N PRO A 98 -9.46 20.03 -14.81
CA PRO A 98 -10.62 19.20 -15.15
C PRO A 98 -10.28 17.70 -15.31
N LEU A 99 -10.66 16.87 -14.33
CA LEU A 99 -10.35 15.42 -14.34
C LEU A 99 -11.02 14.69 -15.52
N ASP A 100 -12.26 15.03 -15.84
CA ASP A 100 -13.04 14.45 -16.93
C ASP A 100 -12.36 14.70 -18.29
N GLU A 101 -11.90 15.92 -18.56
CA GLU A 101 -11.18 16.24 -19.81
C GLU A 101 -9.86 15.45 -19.93
N TYR A 102 -9.10 15.34 -18.82
CA TYR A 102 -7.85 14.58 -18.82
C TYR A 102 -8.08 13.10 -19.09
N LEU A 103 -9.09 12.51 -18.44
CA LEU A 103 -9.43 11.11 -18.66
C LEU A 103 -9.98 10.87 -20.07
N GLN A 104 -10.80 11.78 -20.61
CA GLN A 104 -11.30 11.68 -21.98
C GLN A 104 -10.16 11.63 -22.99
N LYS A 105 -9.27 12.63 -22.96
CA LYS A 105 -8.13 12.72 -23.90
C LYS A 105 -7.20 11.51 -23.77
N GLY A 106 -6.92 11.08 -22.54
CA GLY A 106 -6.09 9.90 -22.28
C GLY A 106 -6.73 8.62 -22.83
N LEU A 107 -8.05 8.44 -22.62
CA LEU A 107 -8.79 7.29 -23.15
C LEU A 107 -8.83 7.30 -24.68
N GLU A 108 -8.91 8.45 -25.33
CA GLU A 108 -8.85 8.56 -26.79
C GLU A 108 -7.49 8.08 -27.35
N ILE A 109 -6.39 8.42 -26.68
CA ILE A 109 -5.06 7.94 -27.04
C ILE A 109 -4.99 6.40 -26.87
N VAL A 110 -5.54 5.87 -25.77
CA VAL A 110 -5.42 4.42 -25.49
C VAL A 110 -6.45 3.55 -26.19
N LYS A 111 -7.57 4.10 -26.67
CA LYS A 111 -8.57 3.35 -27.44
C LYS A 111 -7.98 2.66 -28.68
N ASN A 112 -6.94 3.23 -29.27
CA ASN A 112 -6.24 2.66 -30.42
C ASN A 112 -5.22 1.57 -30.05
N LEU A 113 -4.87 1.42 -28.77
CA LEU A 113 -3.97 0.37 -28.27
C LEU A 113 -4.67 -0.98 -28.15
N ASP A 114 -5.93 -1.00 -27.71
CA ASP A 114 -6.71 -2.22 -27.53
C ASP A 114 -6.88 -2.98 -28.87
N THR A 115 -7.05 -2.22 -29.96
CA THR A 115 -7.12 -2.76 -31.33
C THR A 115 -5.80 -3.37 -31.80
N GLN A 116 -4.65 -2.89 -31.32
CA GLN A 116 -3.33 -3.42 -31.68
C GLN A 116 -2.95 -4.64 -30.83
N LEU A 117 -3.25 -4.60 -29.53
CA LEU A 117 -2.98 -5.71 -28.61
C LEU A 117 -3.84 -6.95 -28.88
N SER A 118 -5.07 -6.76 -29.38
CA SER A 118 -5.92 -7.88 -29.82
C SER A 118 -5.39 -8.61 -31.06
N CYS A 119 -4.49 -7.99 -31.84
CA CYS A 119 -3.91 -8.60 -33.04
C CYS A 119 -2.62 -9.38 -32.75
N ASP A 120 -1.84 -8.96 -31.75
CA ASP A 120 -0.55 -9.58 -31.41
C ASP A 120 -0.69 -10.84 -30.52
N ASN A 121 -1.80 -10.99 -29.79
CA ASN A 121 -2.01 -12.09 -28.84
C ASN A 121 -2.46 -13.43 -29.47
N ASN A 122 -2.62 -13.50 -30.79
CA ASN A 122 -3.03 -14.76 -31.47
C ASN A 122 -1.86 -15.72 -31.78
N ASN A 123 -0.61 -15.39 -31.43
CA ASN A 123 0.55 -16.22 -31.79
C ASN A 123 1.48 -16.64 -30.63
N LEU A 124 1.21 -16.27 -29.38
CA LEU A 124 2.01 -16.78 -28.26
C LEU A 124 1.17 -16.97 -26.99
N ASN A 125 1.32 -18.16 -26.42
CA ASN A 125 0.99 -18.56 -25.04
C ASN A 125 -0.43 -19.05 -24.78
N ILE A 126 -0.60 -20.37 -24.84
CA ILE A 126 -1.63 -21.10 -24.10
C ILE A 126 -1.04 -21.97 -22.96
N GLU A 127 0.28 -22.12 -22.83
CA GLU A 127 0.87 -23.04 -21.84
C GLU A 127 1.51 -22.39 -20.60
N ASN A 128 1.73 -21.07 -20.56
CA ASN A 128 2.45 -20.41 -19.45
C ASN A 128 1.59 -19.70 -18.39
N GLU A 129 0.27 -19.58 -18.57
CA GLU A 129 -0.58 -18.82 -17.63
C GLU A 129 -1.03 -19.61 -16.39
N GLN A 130 -0.97 -20.95 -16.40
CA GLN A 130 -1.48 -21.75 -15.27
C GLN A 130 -0.52 -21.82 -14.07
N THR A 131 0.80 -21.73 -14.29
CA THR A 131 1.80 -21.73 -13.21
C THR A 131 1.92 -20.37 -12.51
N HIS A 132 1.72 -19.27 -13.23
CA HIS A 132 1.87 -17.92 -12.65
C HIS A 132 0.68 -17.50 -11.76
N VAL A 133 -0.54 -17.96 -12.08
CA VAL A 133 -1.74 -17.69 -11.28
C VAL A 133 -1.73 -18.47 -9.96
N LYS A 134 -1.15 -19.67 -9.94
CA LYS A 134 -1.06 -20.49 -8.72
C LYS A 134 -0.13 -19.85 -7.68
N ASN A 135 1.02 -19.34 -8.11
CA ASN A 135 1.99 -18.68 -7.22
C ASN A 135 1.48 -17.34 -6.66
N GLN A 136 0.69 -16.57 -7.43
CA GLN A 136 0.07 -15.34 -6.91
C GLN A 136 -1.04 -15.60 -5.89
N LYS A 137 -1.80 -16.69 -6.07
CA LYS A 137 -2.87 -17.06 -5.15
C LYS A 137 -2.32 -17.52 -3.79
N GLU A 138 -1.19 -18.22 -3.78
CA GLU A 138 -0.49 -18.64 -2.55
C GLU A 138 0.14 -17.45 -1.81
N ALA A 139 0.74 -16.49 -2.53
CA ALA A 139 1.28 -15.28 -1.93
C ALA A 139 0.19 -14.41 -1.27
N ASN A 140 -1.00 -14.33 -1.89
CA ASN A 140 -2.13 -13.57 -1.35
C ASN A 140 -2.86 -14.30 -0.21
N PHE A 141 -2.55 -15.57 0.02
CA PHE A 141 -3.11 -16.34 1.13
C PHE A 141 -2.30 -16.11 2.42
N MET A 142 -0.97 -16.11 2.32
CA MET A 142 -0.09 -15.86 3.47
C MET A 142 -0.21 -14.43 4.00
N SER A 143 -0.55 -13.46 3.15
CA SER A 143 -0.75 -12.06 3.56
C SER A 143 -1.97 -11.81 4.44
N GLN A 144 -2.83 -12.82 4.70
CA GLN A 144 -4.05 -12.67 5.49
C GLN A 144 -3.85 -13.02 6.98
N TYR A 145 -2.74 -13.68 7.31
CA TYR A 145 -2.46 -14.19 8.65
C TYR A 145 -1.17 -13.60 9.19
N TYR A 146 -1.21 -13.12 10.43
CA TYR A 146 -0.04 -12.61 11.13
C TYR A 146 0.91 -13.75 11.51
N LYS A 147 0.34 -14.89 11.89
CA LYS A 147 1.08 -16.07 12.33
C LYS A 147 0.35 -17.34 11.92
N ILE A 148 1.10 -18.36 11.53
CA ILE A 148 0.58 -19.71 11.28
C ILE A 148 1.34 -20.68 12.18
N GLU A 149 0.63 -21.58 12.84
CA GLU A 149 1.19 -22.62 13.69
C GLU A 149 0.60 -23.99 13.35
N VAL A 150 1.45 -25.02 13.44
CA VAL A 150 1.02 -26.40 13.26
C VAL A 150 0.78 -27.02 14.63
N VAL A 151 -0.44 -27.48 14.89
CA VAL A 151 -0.85 -28.02 16.19
C VAL A 151 -1.47 -29.41 16.04
N SER A 152 -1.41 -30.17 17.14
CA SER A 152 -2.12 -31.45 17.24
C SER A 152 -3.59 -31.24 17.62
N ALA A 153 -4.44 -32.24 17.34
CA ALA A 153 -5.89 -32.19 17.59
C ALA A 153 -6.27 -31.71 19.00
N ARG A 154 -5.47 -32.08 20.03
CA ARG A 154 -5.73 -31.71 21.43
C ARG A 154 -5.69 -30.20 21.71
N PHE A 155 -5.04 -29.40 20.86
CA PHE A 155 -4.90 -27.96 21.07
C PHE A 155 -5.81 -27.12 20.18
N VAL A 156 -6.47 -27.73 19.19
CA VAL A 156 -7.28 -26.99 18.19
C VAL A 156 -8.34 -26.11 18.87
N ASN A 157 -9.09 -26.66 19.84
CA ASN A 157 -10.12 -25.91 20.55
C ASN A 157 -9.57 -24.69 21.28
N SER A 158 -8.41 -24.79 21.94
CA SER A 158 -7.80 -23.66 22.65
C SER A 158 -7.38 -22.54 21.70
N TYR A 159 -6.98 -22.86 20.47
CA TYR A 159 -6.65 -21.87 19.45
C TYR A 159 -7.92 -21.20 18.91
N LEU A 160 -8.96 -21.98 18.62
CA LEU A 160 -10.26 -21.46 18.18
C LEU A 160 -10.86 -20.49 19.22
N GLU A 161 -10.79 -20.81 20.50
CA GLU A 161 -11.24 -19.93 21.60
C GLU A 161 -10.48 -18.60 21.66
N LYS A 162 -9.22 -18.58 21.21
CA LYS A 162 -8.39 -17.36 21.11
C LYS A 162 -8.58 -16.63 19.78
N GLY A 163 -9.55 -17.01 18.96
CA GLY A 163 -9.84 -16.36 17.68
C GLY A 163 -8.92 -16.77 16.53
N TRP A 164 -8.18 -17.88 16.65
CA TRP A 164 -7.47 -18.47 15.51
C TRP A 164 -8.43 -19.22 14.60
N VAL A 165 -8.03 -19.40 13.33
CA VAL A 165 -8.82 -20.06 12.30
C VAL A 165 -8.06 -21.29 11.78
N LEU A 166 -8.76 -22.40 11.56
CA LEU A 166 -8.18 -23.57 10.89
C LEU A 166 -8.00 -23.27 9.40
N ILE A 167 -6.75 -23.28 8.95
CA ILE A 167 -6.36 -23.03 7.56
C ILE A 167 -6.39 -24.34 6.75
N ASP A 168 -5.71 -25.37 7.27
CA ASP A 168 -5.47 -26.62 6.54
C ASP A 168 -5.19 -27.77 7.51
N THR A 169 -5.18 -29.00 6.98
CA THR A 169 -4.80 -30.20 7.71
C THR A 169 -3.84 -31.05 6.89
N THR A 170 -2.72 -31.45 7.49
CA THR A 170 -1.78 -32.39 6.87
C THR A 170 -1.93 -33.76 7.52
N ARG A 171 -1.96 -34.80 6.69
CA ARG A 171 -1.97 -36.19 7.14
C ARG A 171 -0.64 -36.82 6.79
N GLU A 172 0.04 -37.37 7.78
CA GLU A 172 1.32 -38.06 7.59
C GLU A 172 1.16 -39.52 8.01
N LEU A 173 1.66 -40.42 7.15
CA LEU A 173 1.75 -41.84 7.48
C LEU A 173 3.12 -42.09 8.08
N SER A 174 3.16 -42.46 9.36
CA SER A 174 4.40 -42.86 10.01
C SER A 174 4.95 -44.17 9.42
N SER A 175 6.24 -44.44 9.65
CA SER A 175 6.88 -45.70 9.27
C SER A 175 6.24 -46.95 9.91
N TYR A 176 5.48 -46.77 10.99
CA TYR A 176 4.74 -47.82 11.68
C TYR A 176 3.29 -48.00 11.17
N GLY A 177 2.88 -47.24 10.14
CA GLY A 177 1.54 -47.30 9.57
C GLY A 177 0.49 -46.50 10.34
N GLU A 178 0.86 -45.81 11.42
CA GLU A 178 -0.04 -44.87 12.11
C GLU A 178 -0.19 -43.59 11.29
N ILE A 179 -1.42 -43.09 11.16
CA ILE A 179 -1.72 -41.82 10.51
C ILE A 179 -1.78 -40.73 11.58
N SER A 180 -0.87 -39.76 11.51
CA SER A 180 -0.96 -38.52 12.31
C SER A 180 -1.66 -37.43 11.50
N VAL A 181 -2.46 -36.62 12.18
CA VAL A 181 -3.11 -35.44 11.58
C VAL A 181 -2.63 -34.20 12.31
N SER A 182 -1.99 -33.31 11.56
CA SER A 182 -1.52 -32.00 11.99
C SER A 182 -2.45 -30.92 11.44
N TYR A 183 -2.76 -29.92 12.26
CA TYR A 183 -3.71 -28.86 11.95
C TYR A 183 -2.96 -27.54 11.82
N HIS A 184 -3.10 -26.85 10.69
CA HIS A 184 -2.49 -25.55 10.45
C HIS A 184 -3.46 -24.48 10.90
N MET A 185 -3.13 -23.79 11.99
CA MET A 185 -3.95 -22.73 12.56
C MET A 185 -3.33 -21.38 12.18
N GLY A 186 -4.15 -20.47 11.66
CA GLY A 186 -3.76 -19.10 11.34
C GLY A 186 -4.35 -18.10 12.31
N TYR A 187 -3.55 -17.13 12.74
CA TYR A 187 -4.06 -15.96 13.45
C TYR A 187 -4.33 -14.82 12.47
N PRO A 188 -5.61 -14.45 12.23
CA PRO A 188 -5.95 -13.44 11.23
C PRO A 188 -5.30 -12.08 11.55
N ILE A 189 -4.79 -11.38 10.53
CA ILE A 189 -4.17 -10.05 10.71
C ILE A 189 -5.13 -9.07 11.38
N ASN A 190 -6.41 -9.11 11.02
CA ASN A 190 -7.41 -8.22 11.59
C ASN A 190 -7.62 -8.45 13.09
N SER A 191 -7.58 -9.73 13.53
CA SER A 191 -7.65 -10.07 14.95
C SER A 191 -6.41 -9.55 15.70
N TYR A 192 -5.22 -9.72 15.12
CA TYR A 192 -3.98 -9.18 15.68
C TYR A 192 -3.99 -7.65 15.80
N ILE A 193 -4.46 -6.94 14.77
CA ILE A 193 -4.62 -5.47 14.80
C ILE A 193 -5.60 -5.07 15.91
N ALA A 194 -6.71 -5.80 16.07
CA ALA A 194 -7.69 -5.53 17.11
C ALA A 194 -7.09 -5.73 18.51
N ASP A 195 -6.34 -6.80 18.73
CA ASP A 195 -5.63 -7.05 20.01
C ASP A 195 -4.61 -5.95 20.31
N LEU A 196 -3.82 -5.53 19.32
CA LEU A 196 -2.86 -4.44 19.49
C LEU A 196 -3.55 -3.14 19.86
N LYS A 197 -4.68 -2.81 19.21
CA LYS A 197 -5.50 -1.67 19.59
C LYS A 197 -5.99 -1.78 21.03
N GLY A 198 -6.56 -2.92 21.42
CA GLY A 198 -7.03 -3.14 22.79
C GLY A 198 -5.92 -3.12 23.85
N ILE A 199 -4.69 -3.53 23.49
CA ILE A 199 -3.52 -3.34 24.34
C ILE A 199 -3.27 -1.84 24.50
N ILE A 200 -3.17 -1.10 23.40
CA ILE A 200 -2.87 0.33 23.43
C ILE A 200 -3.94 1.11 24.21
N ASP A 201 -5.22 0.80 24.00
CA ASP A 201 -6.33 1.39 24.75
C ASP A 201 -6.14 1.23 26.27
N LYS A 202 -5.70 0.04 26.73
CA LYS A 202 -5.37 -0.19 28.16
C LYS A 202 -4.16 0.61 28.63
N TYR A 203 -3.16 0.83 27.77
CA TYR A 203 -2.03 1.70 28.11
C TYR A 203 -2.46 3.16 28.23
N GLU A 204 -3.38 3.61 27.38
CA GLU A 204 -3.96 4.95 27.43
C GLU A 204 -4.84 5.15 28.67
N GLU A 205 -5.65 4.16 29.06
CA GLU A 205 -6.42 4.17 30.31
C GLU A 205 -5.55 4.32 31.56
N LEU A 206 -4.30 3.82 31.50
CA LEU A 206 -3.31 3.93 32.58
C LEU A 206 -2.49 5.23 32.51
N GLU A 207 -2.84 6.16 31.60
CA GLU A 207 -2.13 7.42 31.35
C GLU A 207 -0.63 7.23 31.03
N LEU A 208 -0.25 6.04 30.56
CA LEU A 208 1.16 5.71 30.30
C LEU A 208 1.73 6.52 29.13
N PHE A 209 0.88 6.95 28.20
CA PHE A 209 1.28 7.85 27.13
C PHE A 209 1.69 9.23 27.65
N GLU A 210 0.93 9.80 28.59
CA GLU A 210 1.26 11.10 29.20
C GLU A 210 2.53 11.01 30.04
N GLU A 211 2.72 9.91 30.78
CA GLU A 211 3.95 9.66 31.53
C GLU A 211 5.17 9.46 30.59
N LEU A 212 5.01 8.73 29.48
CA LEU A 212 6.06 8.56 28.46
C LEU A 212 6.42 9.92 27.83
N LYS A 213 5.41 10.69 27.42
CA LYS A 213 5.57 12.03 26.84
C LYS A 213 6.32 12.93 27.81
N LYS A 214 5.92 12.95 29.08
CA LYS A 214 6.58 13.72 30.14
C LYS A 214 8.06 13.37 30.27
N ARG A 215 8.40 12.07 30.40
CA ARG A 215 9.79 11.62 30.53
C ARG A 215 10.65 11.92 29.32
N LEU A 216 10.09 11.80 28.12
CA LEU A 216 10.78 12.16 26.88
C LEU A 216 11.07 13.66 26.81
N CYS A 217 10.11 14.51 27.22
CA CYS A 217 10.30 15.96 27.28
C CYS A 217 11.39 16.34 28.30
N GLU A 218 11.35 15.75 29.50
CA GLU A 218 12.34 15.97 30.55
C GLU A 218 13.75 15.60 30.08
N LYS A 219 13.89 14.48 29.36
CA LYS A 219 15.18 14.02 28.81
C LYS A 219 15.77 14.98 27.78
N GLU A 220 14.93 15.56 26.92
CA GLU A 220 15.34 16.46 25.84
C GLU A 220 15.35 17.94 26.25
N GLY A 221 15.00 18.26 27.51
CA GLY A 221 14.89 19.63 28.00
C GLY A 221 13.74 20.43 27.35
N LEU A 222 12.70 19.73 26.89
CA LEU A 222 11.52 20.32 26.26
C LEU A 222 10.44 20.60 27.29
N ASP A 223 9.71 21.72 27.12
CA ASP A 223 8.52 22.00 27.92
C ASP A 223 7.36 21.08 27.50
N PRO A 224 6.84 20.21 28.39
CA PRO A 224 5.73 19.33 28.08
C PRO A 224 4.46 20.08 27.64
N GLN A 225 4.26 21.32 28.09
CA GLN A 225 3.11 22.15 27.72
C GLN A 225 3.21 22.71 26.29
N GLY A 226 4.42 22.80 25.74
CA GLY A 226 4.67 23.24 24.36
C GLY A 226 4.34 22.18 23.30
N LEU A 227 4.10 20.93 23.72
CA LEU A 227 3.70 19.80 22.87
C LEU A 227 2.19 19.55 23.00
N ARG A 228 1.38 20.59 22.76
CA ARG A 228 -0.08 20.40 22.65
C ARG A 228 -0.38 19.53 21.43
N GLU A 229 -1.43 18.74 21.50
CA GLU A 229 -1.80 17.87 20.38
C GLU A 229 -2.01 18.65 19.07
N GLU A 230 -2.47 19.90 19.20
CA GLU A 230 -2.73 20.83 18.11
C GLU A 230 -1.45 21.27 17.38
N SER A 231 -0.30 21.31 18.07
CA SER A 231 0.96 21.77 17.48
C SER A 231 1.64 20.68 16.63
N PHE A 232 1.30 19.41 16.85
CA PHE A 232 1.75 18.29 16.02
C PHE A 232 1.20 18.35 14.57
N TYR A 233 0.01 18.90 14.37
CA TYR A 233 -0.63 19.00 13.06
C TYR A 233 -0.09 20.17 12.21
N LEU A 234 0.54 21.17 12.82
CA LEU A 234 0.92 22.41 12.16
C LEU A 234 2.35 22.39 11.58
N GLY A 235 3.10 21.29 11.72
CA GLY A 235 4.39 21.10 11.05
C GLY A 235 5.53 22.04 11.51
N ASN A 236 5.32 22.83 12.56
CA ASN A 236 6.24 23.88 13.00
C ASN A 236 7.19 23.47 14.13
N HIS A 237 7.31 22.18 14.44
CA HIS A 237 8.24 21.72 15.46
C HIS A 237 9.65 21.49 14.89
N PRO A 238 10.71 21.70 15.71
CA PRO A 238 12.03 21.24 15.36
C PRO A 238 11.96 19.75 15.02
N LYS A 239 12.55 19.35 13.89
CA LYS A 239 12.64 17.96 13.42
C LYS A 239 13.53 17.16 14.38
N ASN A 240 13.02 16.84 15.55
CA ASN A 240 13.64 15.92 16.49
C ASN A 240 12.92 14.56 16.38
N GLU A 241 13.67 13.48 16.55
CA GLU A 241 13.16 12.11 16.40
C GLU A 241 12.02 11.80 17.37
N THR A 242 12.05 12.36 18.58
CA THR A 242 11.03 12.23 19.62
C THR A 242 9.68 12.80 19.17
N VAL A 243 9.66 13.98 18.57
CA VAL A 243 8.44 14.62 18.04
C VAL A 243 7.88 13.80 16.88
N ASN A 244 8.74 13.30 15.98
CA ASN A 244 8.32 12.43 14.88
C ASN A 244 7.74 11.11 15.38
N PHE A 245 8.35 10.52 16.41
CA PHE A 245 7.86 9.29 17.04
C PHE A 245 6.48 9.50 17.67
N LEU A 246 6.30 10.57 18.46
CA LEU A 246 5.01 10.89 19.07
C LEU A 246 3.94 11.20 18.01
N ASN A 247 4.31 11.90 16.93
CA ASN A 247 3.42 12.14 15.79
C ASN A 247 2.94 10.87 15.12
N ASN A 248 3.88 9.95 14.84
CA ASN A 248 3.54 8.68 14.22
C ASN A 248 2.64 7.85 15.14
N TYR A 249 2.93 7.83 16.45
CA TYR A 249 2.10 7.14 17.44
C TYR A 249 0.66 7.69 17.45
N VAL A 250 0.51 9.02 17.59
CA VAL A 250 -0.81 9.68 17.61
C VAL A 250 -1.55 9.46 16.29
N ASN A 251 -0.87 9.57 15.14
CA ASN A 251 -1.48 9.35 13.84
C ASN A 251 -1.93 7.90 13.64
N VAL A 252 -1.18 6.92 14.15
CA VAL A 252 -1.56 5.51 14.07
C VAL A 252 -2.80 5.22 14.93
N LEU A 253 -2.93 5.87 16.09
CA LEU A 253 -4.05 5.60 16.99
C LEU A 253 -5.31 6.40 16.66
N LYS A 254 -5.15 7.68 16.33
CA LYS A 254 -6.28 8.58 16.08
C LYS A 254 -6.88 8.47 14.69
N ASN A 255 -6.27 7.70 13.78
CA ASN A 255 -6.90 7.39 12.50
C ASN A 255 -8.06 6.39 12.71
N LYS A 256 -9.14 6.88 13.34
CA LYS A 256 -10.33 6.14 13.76
C LYS A 256 -11.09 5.48 12.59
N ASN A 257 -10.78 5.87 11.35
CA ASN A 257 -11.39 5.33 10.12
C ASN A 257 -10.40 4.58 9.21
N GLY A 258 -9.14 4.37 9.60
CA GLY A 258 -8.11 3.84 8.72
C GLY A 258 -8.10 2.31 8.62
N ASN A 259 -8.43 1.77 7.43
CA ASN A 259 -8.02 0.43 7.02
C ASN A 259 -6.49 0.34 7.06
N TYR A 260 -5.95 -0.29 8.10
CA TYR A 260 -4.53 -0.62 8.16
C TYR A 260 -4.25 -1.78 7.23
N ILE A 261 -3.69 -1.49 6.05
CA ILE A 261 -3.08 -2.52 5.21
C ILE A 261 -1.69 -2.77 5.79
N TYR A 262 -1.48 -3.96 6.36
CA TYR A 262 -0.14 -4.43 6.72
C TYR A 262 0.69 -4.50 5.44
N VAL A 263 1.71 -3.65 5.34
CA VAL A 263 2.73 -3.73 4.29
C VAL A 263 3.87 -4.53 4.87
N ASP A 264 4.19 -5.68 4.26
CA ASP A 264 5.29 -6.53 4.70
C ASP A 264 6.62 -5.75 4.68
N PRO A 265 7.31 -5.58 5.83
CA PRO A 265 8.59 -4.88 5.89
C PRO A 265 9.71 -5.58 5.12
N SER A 266 9.53 -6.82 4.66
CA SER A 266 10.45 -7.48 3.73
C SER A 266 10.47 -6.84 2.34
N SER A 267 9.44 -6.07 1.97
CA SER A 267 9.34 -5.41 0.67
C SER A 267 10.15 -4.11 0.55
N GLU A 268 10.64 -3.54 1.67
CA GLU A 268 11.42 -2.30 1.70
C GLU A 268 12.94 -2.50 1.74
N LYS A 269 13.45 -3.73 1.92
CA LYS A 269 14.91 -3.97 1.97
C LYS A 269 15.50 -4.29 0.60
N LYS A 270 15.66 -3.28 -0.27
CA LYS A 270 16.61 -3.36 -1.40
C LYS A 270 17.43 -2.11 -1.70
N GLU A 271 17.25 -1.01 -0.99
CA GLU A 271 18.06 0.20 -1.20
C GLU A 271 18.66 0.72 0.10
N GLU A 272 19.60 -0.03 0.68
CA GLU A 272 20.63 0.57 1.57
C GLU A 272 21.74 -0.45 1.87
N SER A 273 22.67 -0.61 0.93
CA SER A 273 24.06 -0.96 1.23
C SER A 273 24.95 -0.64 0.02
N ASN A 274 25.24 0.64 -0.17
CA ASN A 274 26.36 1.08 -1.01
C ASN A 274 27.13 2.18 -0.27
N ILE A 275 27.49 1.90 0.99
CA ILE A 275 28.53 2.66 1.68
C ILE A 275 29.84 2.02 1.23
N LYS A 276 30.56 2.72 0.35
CA LYS A 276 31.94 2.39 0.03
C LYS A 276 32.77 2.51 1.31
N GLU A 277 33.37 1.40 1.74
CA GLU A 277 34.51 1.45 2.65
C GLU A 277 35.64 2.23 1.97
N THR A 278 35.80 3.50 2.33
CA THR A 278 37.08 4.19 2.18
C THR A 278 37.97 3.72 3.31
N ALA A 279 38.99 2.94 2.96
CA ALA A 279 40.11 2.64 3.84
C ALA A 279 40.78 3.97 4.24
N VAL A 280 40.69 4.31 5.51
CA VAL A 280 41.50 5.36 6.12
C VAL A 280 42.81 4.70 6.53
N THR A 281 43.87 4.95 5.76
CA THR A 281 45.24 4.71 6.21
C THR A 281 45.56 5.73 7.30
N VAL A 282 45.80 5.24 8.52
CA VAL A 282 46.34 6.05 9.62
C VAL A 282 47.86 5.93 9.53
N ASP A 283 48.55 7.05 9.32
CA ASP A 283 50.01 7.13 9.47
C ASP A 283 50.36 6.97 10.97
N GLU A 284 51.30 6.07 11.28
CA GLU A 284 51.70 5.70 12.64
C GLU A 284 52.58 6.75 13.36
N ASP A 285 52.81 7.94 12.78
CA ASP A 285 53.81 8.89 13.29
C ASP A 285 53.26 10.07 14.13
N ASP A 286 51.95 10.15 14.41
CA ASP A 286 51.37 11.21 15.24
C ASP A 286 50.67 10.67 16.50
N LEU A 287 51.46 10.38 17.55
CA LEU A 287 50.98 10.36 18.93
C LEU A 287 51.92 11.16 19.83
N PRO A 288 51.44 12.22 20.52
CA PRO A 288 52.16 12.79 21.63
C PRO A 288 51.99 11.91 22.87
N PHE A 289 53.06 11.82 23.67
CA PHE A 289 53.17 11.14 24.97
C PHE A 289 51.96 11.29 25.88
#